data_AF-A0A9W6RYB1-F1
#
_entry.id   AF-A0A9W6RYB1-F1
#
_cell.length_a   1.000
_cell.length_b   1.000
_cell.length_c   1.000
_cell.angle_alpha   90.00
_cell.angle_beta   90.00
_cell.angle_gamma   90.00
#
_symmetry.space_group_name_H-M   'P 1'
#
loop_
_entity.id
_entity.type
_entity.pdbx_description
1 polymer ?
#
loop_
_entity_poly.entity_id
_entity_poly.type
_entity_poly.pdbx_seq_one_letter_code
_entity_poly.pdbx_strand_id
1 'polypeptide(L)'
;MVKSRRSLLLPQRCVEVLRALKAERDRAREAAGTAWHGSDLVFCTKNGTALSAENVRRDLRKVLDRAGLVATDWTPRVLRHSFVSLLSAHDVPLENISRLVGHTNTIVAETVYRKQIRPVMQEGARAMDAIFPTEPEG
;
A
#
# COMPACT_ATOMS: atom_id res chain seq x y z
N MET A 1 -18.05 -7.04 -13.85
CA MET A 1 -16.69 -6.45 -13.77
C MET A 1 -16.72 -5.31 -12.75
N VAL A 2 -15.90 -5.36 -11.70
CA VAL A 2 -15.81 -4.27 -10.72
C VAL A 2 -15.04 -3.10 -11.34
N LYS A 3 -15.68 -1.93 -11.42
CA LYS A 3 -15.11 -0.70 -11.99
C LYS A 3 -14.17 -0.07 -10.94
N SER A 4 -12.85 -0.34 -11.06
CA SER A 4 -11.80 0.12 -10.12
C SER A 4 -10.75 1.02 -10.79
N ARG A 5 -11.12 1.77 -11.83
CA ARG A 5 -10.23 2.78 -12.43
C ARG A 5 -10.27 4.04 -11.56
N ARG A 6 -9.10 4.55 -11.18
CA ARG A 6 -8.96 5.80 -10.43
C ARG A 6 -7.63 6.48 -10.74
N SER A 7 -7.62 7.79 -10.64
CA SER A 7 -6.40 8.60 -10.71
C SER A 7 -5.88 8.83 -9.29
N LEU A 8 -4.59 8.58 -9.09
CA LEU A 8 -3.90 8.82 -7.82
C LEU A 8 -2.71 9.72 -8.08
N LEU A 9 -2.49 10.69 -7.20
CA LEU A 9 -1.23 11.41 -7.17
C LEU A 9 -0.14 10.46 -6.65
N LEU A 10 0.96 10.38 -7.39
CA LEU A 10 2.12 9.60 -6.97
C LEU A 10 3.03 10.47 -6.11
N PRO A 11 3.50 9.98 -4.95
CA PRO A 11 4.57 10.62 -4.22
C PRO A 11 5.81 10.80 -5.11
N GLN A 12 6.56 11.89 -4.91
CA GLN A 12 7.73 12.22 -5.73
C GLN A 12 8.76 11.07 -5.78
N ARG A 13 9.01 10.41 -4.64
CA ARG A 13 9.85 9.20 -4.56
C ARG A 13 9.41 8.08 -5.51
N CYS A 14 8.11 7.92 -5.76
CA CYS A 14 7.60 6.91 -6.69
C CYS A 14 7.86 7.35 -8.14
N VAL A 15 7.71 8.65 -8.43
CA VAL A 15 8.01 9.21 -9.76
C VAL A 15 9.48 8.99 -10.11
N GLU A 16 10.39 9.25 -9.19
CA GLU A 16 11.83 9.04 -9.36
C GLU A 16 12.16 7.58 -9.68
N VAL A 17 11.63 6.64 -8.88
CA VAL A 17 11.82 5.20 -9.11
C VAL A 17 11.24 4.75 -10.45
N LEU A 18 10.07 5.26 -10.84
CA LEU A 18 9.45 4.92 -12.12
C LEU A 18 10.23 5.48 -13.32
N ARG A 19 10.84 6.67 -13.19
CA ARG A 19 11.74 7.22 -14.21
C ARG A 19 13.00 6.36 -14.37
N ALA A 20 13.62 5.97 -13.25
CA ALA A 20 14.78 5.07 -13.27
C ALA A 20 14.42 3.71 -13.89
N LEU A 21 13.26 3.14 -13.53
CA LEU A 21 12.76 1.90 -14.10
C LEU A 21 12.52 2.02 -15.61
N LYS A 22 11.96 3.14 -16.07
CA LYS A 22 11.77 3.40 -17.49
C LYS A 22 13.10 3.44 -18.24
N ALA A 23 14.11 4.11 -17.71
CA ALA A 23 15.43 4.17 -18.34
C ALA A 23 16.08 2.77 -18.42
N GLU A 24 15.98 1.96 -17.37
CA GLU A 24 16.46 0.57 -17.38
C GLU A 24 15.73 -0.28 -18.42
N ARG A 25 14.40 -0.15 -18.49
CA ARG A 25 13.57 -0.86 -19.44
C ARG A 25 13.91 -0.49 -20.88
N ASP A 26 14.08 0.80 -21.15
CA ASP A 26 14.39 1.29 -22.50
C ASP A 26 15.77 0.75 -22.94
N ARG A 27 16.77 0.72 -22.05
CA ARG A 27 18.06 0.03 -22.30
C ARG A 27 17.91 -1.47 -22.55
N ALA A 28 17.10 -2.16 -21.75
CA ALA A 28 16.84 -3.59 -21.93
C ALA A 28 16.16 -3.89 -23.27
N ARG A 29 15.25 -3.01 -23.70
CA ARG A 29 14.57 -3.10 -24.99
C ARG A 29 15.53 -2.93 -26.15
N GLU A 30 16.42 -1.93 -26.08
CA GLU A 30 17.47 -1.72 -27.08
C GLU A 30 18.39 -2.94 -27.17
N ALA A 31 18.84 -3.47 -26.02
CA ALA A 31 19.71 -4.64 -25.98
C ALA A 31 19.04 -5.94 -26.48
N ALA A 32 17.75 -6.12 -26.23
CA ALA A 32 16.99 -7.30 -26.67
C ALA A 32 16.65 -7.27 -28.16
N GLY A 33 16.60 -6.10 -28.79
CA GLY A 33 16.28 -5.94 -30.21
C GLY A 33 15.00 -6.67 -30.62
N THR A 34 15.11 -7.60 -31.56
CA THR A 34 13.97 -8.39 -32.08
C THR A 34 13.43 -9.42 -31.09
N ALA A 35 14.18 -9.75 -30.02
CA ALA A 35 13.72 -10.65 -28.96
C ALA A 35 12.85 -9.92 -27.91
N TRP A 36 12.55 -8.63 -28.08
CA TRP A 36 11.63 -7.90 -27.22
C TRP A 36 10.17 -8.17 -27.61
N HIS A 37 9.38 -8.72 -26.69
CA HIS A 37 7.99 -9.13 -26.95
C HIS A 37 6.94 -8.25 -26.26
N GLY A 38 7.35 -7.20 -25.54
CA GLY A 38 6.46 -6.41 -24.69
C GLY A 38 5.87 -5.17 -25.34
N SER A 39 4.55 -5.05 -25.39
CA SER A 39 3.84 -3.81 -25.74
C SER A 39 3.54 -2.98 -24.48
N ASP A 40 4.55 -2.25 -24.04
CA ASP A 40 4.42 -1.05 -23.19
C ASP A 40 4.02 -1.25 -21.70
N LEU A 41 4.38 -2.39 -21.13
CA LEU A 41 4.26 -2.60 -19.68
C LEU A 41 5.28 -1.74 -18.91
N VAL A 42 4.84 -1.17 -17.78
CA VAL A 42 5.72 -0.47 -16.83
C VAL A 42 6.57 -1.47 -16.04
N PHE A 43 5.95 -2.55 -15.56
CA PHE A 43 6.61 -3.65 -14.87
C PHE A 43 6.61 -4.88 -15.76
N CYS A 44 7.77 -5.25 -16.29
CA CYS A 44 7.93 -6.38 -17.19
C CYS A 44 9.19 -7.19 -16.85
N THR A 45 9.28 -8.38 -17.41
CA THR A 45 10.54 -9.13 -17.45
C THR A 45 11.57 -8.41 -18.32
N LYS A 46 12.81 -8.89 -18.30
CA LYS A 46 13.91 -8.37 -19.15
C LYS A 46 13.60 -8.43 -20.65
N ASN A 47 12.66 -9.27 -21.07
CA ASN A 47 12.28 -9.45 -22.48
C ASN A 47 10.94 -8.77 -22.80
N GLY A 48 10.41 -7.95 -21.87
CA GLY A 48 9.20 -7.17 -22.06
C GLY A 48 7.89 -7.89 -21.74
N THR A 49 7.92 -9.16 -21.33
CA THR A 49 6.71 -9.92 -20.99
C THR A 49 6.16 -9.55 -19.61
N ALA A 50 4.88 -9.88 -19.35
CA ALA A 50 4.27 -9.63 -18.05
C ALA A 50 4.96 -10.42 -16.93
N LEU A 51 5.10 -9.78 -15.76
CA LEU A 51 5.58 -10.47 -14.55
C LEU A 51 4.50 -11.40 -14.02
N SER A 52 4.87 -12.63 -13.69
CA SER A 52 4.01 -13.53 -12.90
C SER A 52 4.05 -13.16 -11.41
N ALA A 53 3.05 -13.61 -10.65
CA ALA A 53 3.03 -13.42 -9.20
C ALA A 53 4.26 -14.06 -8.53
N GLU A 54 4.75 -15.17 -9.05
CA GLU A 54 5.95 -15.88 -8.60
C GLU A 54 7.20 -15.07 -8.88
N ASN A 55 7.27 -14.37 -10.03
CA ASN A 55 8.37 -13.45 -10.32
C ASN A 55 8.44 -12.35 -9.25
N VAL A 56 7.30 -11.71 -8.96
CA VAL A 56 7.21 -10.65 -7.95
C VAL A 56 7.57 -11.17 -6.56
N ARG A 57 7.05 -12.34 -6.14
CA ARG A 57 7.37 -12.94 -4.85
C ARG A 57 8.86 -13.31 -4.73
N ARG A 58 9.45 -13.82 -5.80
CA ARG A 58 10.89 -14.15 -5.84
C ARG A 58 11.74 -12.89 -5.68
N ASP A 59 11.42 -11.82 -6.39
CA ASP A 59 12.21 -10.58 -6.30
C ASP A 59 11.99 -9.85 -4.96
N LEU A 60 10.78 -9.92 -4.39
CA LEU A 60 10.52 -9.45 -3.03
C LEU A 60 11.38 -10.20 -2.00
N ARG A 61 11.48 -11.53 -2.08
CA ARG A 61 12.33 -12.32 -1.18
C ARG A 61 13.79 -11.85 -1.20
N LYS A 62 14.36 -11.62 -2.38
CA LYS A 62 15.72 -11.07 -2.50
C LYS A 62 15.90 -9.70 -1.83
N VAL A 63 14.85 -8.86 -1.81
CA VAL A 63 14.88 -7.57 -1.10
C VAL A 63 14.84 -7.80 0.41
N LEU A 64 13.98 -8.71 0.87
CA LEU A 64 13.82 -9.04 2.29
C LEU A 64 15.08 -9.68 2.88
N ASP A 65 15.69 -10.62 2.16
CA ASP A 65 16.93 -11.29 2.58
C ASP A 65 18.06 -10.28 2.78
N ARG A 66 18.20 -9.33 1.84
CA ARG A 66 19.18 -8.23 1.96
C ARG A 66 18.88 -7.26 3.11
N ALA A 67 17.61 -7.16 3.50
CA ALA A 67 17.19 -6.33 4.62
C ALA A 67 17.21 -7.08 5.97
N GLY A 68 17.59 -8.37 5.99
CA GLY A 68 17.58 -9.19 7.20
C GLY A 68 16.17 -9.52 7.72
N LEU A 69 15.16 -9.49 6.84
CA LEU A 69 13.76 -9.76 7.20
C LEU A 69 13.38 -11.21 6.87
N VAL A 70 12.56 -11.81 7.75
CA VAL A 70 12.09 -13.20 7.58
C VAL A 70 11.08 -13.28 6.44
N ALA A 71 11.49 -13.87 5.32
CA ALA A 71 10.71 -13.90 4.08
C ALA A 71 9.29 -14.50 4.20
N THR A 72 9.06 -15.44 5.13
CA THR A 72 7.74 -16.08 5.31
C THR A 72 6.67 -15.12 5.81
N ASP A 73 7.06 -14.05 6.47
CA ASP A 73 6.14 -13.10 7.11
C ASP A 73 5.69 -11.99 6.13
N TRP A 74 6.34 -11.90 4.97
CA TRP A 74 6.18 -10.79 4.05
C TRP A 74 5.64 -11.25 2.69
N THR A 75 4.52 -10.66 2.30
CA THR A 75 3.95 -10.79 0.95
C THR A 75 3.66 -9.40 0.38
N PRO A 76 3.44 -9.24 -0.94
CA PRO A 76 3.04 -7.95 -1.50
C PRO A 76 1.80 -7.34 -0.82
N ARG A 77 0.90 -8.19 -0.31
CA ARG A 77 -0.26 -7.75 0.49
C ARG A 77 0.15 -7.07 1.79
N VAL A 78 1.21 -7.54 2.45
CA VAL A 78 1.73 -6.95 3.69
C VAL A 78 2.22 -5.52 3.43
N LEU A 79 2.88 -5.25 2.30
CA LEU A 79 3.30 -3.89 1.93
C LEU A 79 2.10 -2.93 1.82
N ARG A 80 0.97 -3.40 1.29
CA ARG A 80 -0.28 -2.63 1.24
C ARG A 80 -0.86 -2.39 2.64
N HIS A 81 -0.77 -3.35 3.55
CA HIS A 81 -1.14 -3.13 4.95
C HIS A 81 -0.23 -2.09 5.60
N SER A 82 1.09 -2.18 5.41
CA SER A 82 2.05 -1.19 5.92
C SER A 82 1.74 0.22 5.41
N PHE A 83 1.36 0.39 4.14
CA PHE A 83 0.93 1.67 3.60
C PHE A 83 -0.26 2.27 4.37
N VAL A 84 -1.29 1.46 4.65
CA VAL A 84 -2.45 1.93 5.41
C VAL A 84 -2.08 2.25 6.86
N SER A 85 -1.31 1.38 7.51
CA SER A 85 -0.87 1.59 8.89
C SER A 85 -0.04 2.86 9.04
N LEU A 86 0.90 3.12 8.11
CA LEU A 86 1.71 4.33 8.11
C LEU A 86 0.86 5.58 7.94
N LEU A 87 -0.03 5.64 6.94
CA LEU A 87 -0.88 6.81 6.74
C LEU A 87 -1.80 7.06 7.93
N SER A 88 -2.33 6.00 8.54
CA SER A 88 -3.17 6.11 9.73
C SER A 88 -2.39 6.62 10.95
N ALA A 89 -1.13 6.19 11.12
CA ALA A 89 -0.26 6.67 12.20
C ALA A 89 0.17 8.14 12.01
N HIS A 90 0.00 8.68 10.81
CA HIS A 90 0.21 10.10 10.47
C HIS A 90 -1.11 10.87 10.33
N ASP A 91 -2.16 10.42 11.03
CA ASP A 91 -3.47 11.08 11.13
C ASP A 91 -4.20 11.36 9.80
N VAL A 92 -3.85 10.64 8.73
CA VAL A 92 -4.61 10.71 7.49
C VAL A 92 -5.99 10.07 7.71
N PRO A 93 -7.10 10.76 7.40
CA PRO A 93 -8.43 10.21 7.62
C PRO A 93 -8.63 8.87 6.92
N LEU A 94 -9.20 7.89 7.63
CA LEU A 94 -9.38 6.53 7.12
C LEU A 94 -10.21 6.47 5.84
N GLU A 95 -11.17 7.39 5.67
CA GLU A 95 -11.92 7.54 4.44
C GLU A 95 -11.01 7.88 3.25
N ASN A 96 -10.07 8.81 3.44
CA ASN A 96 -9.09 9.19 2.42
C ASN A 96 -8.16 8.00 2.10
N ILE A 97 -7.68 7.28 3.13
CA ILE A 97 -6.85 6.09 2.91
C ILE A 97 -7.62 5.01 2.15
N SER A 98 -8.90 4.79 2.46
CA SER A 98 -9.78 3.83 1.80
C SER A 98 -9.96 4.14 0.31
N ARG A 99 -10.12 5.42 -0.03
CA ARG A 99 -10.18 5.91 -1.42
C ARG A 99 -8.86 5.67 -2.17
N LEU A 100 -7.72 5.90 -1.52
CA LEU A 100 -6.39 5.67 -2.11
C LEU A 100 -6.15 4.19 -2.42
N VAL A 101 -6.41 3.31 -1.47
CA VAL A 101 -6.17 1.87 -1.65
C VAL A 101 -7.23 1.22 -2.51
N GLY A 102 -8.45 1.77 -2.55
CA GLY A 102 -9.50 1.31 -3.45
C GLY A 102 -10.41 0.23 -2.92
N HIS A 103 -10.68 0.23 -1.63
CA HIS A 103 -11.71 -0.64 -1.09
C HIS A 103 -13.07 -0.08 -1.50
N THR A 104 -13.85 -0.84 -2.26
CA THR A 104 -15.26 -0.52 -2.58
C THR A 104 -16.13 -0.55 -1.31
N ASN A 105 -15.63 -1.12 -0.22
CA ASN A 105 -16.35 -1.28 1.03
C ASN A 105 -15.52 -0.75 2.20
N THR A 106 -15.97 0.36 2.77
CA THR A 106 -15.35 1.08 3.91
C THR A 106 -15.26 0.21 5.18
N ILE A 107 -16.08 -0.85 5.26
CA ILE A 107 -16.26 -1.73 6.42
C ILE A 107 -15.00 -2.54 6.77
N VAL A 108 -14.17 -2.91 5.78
CA VAL A 108 -12.91 -3.65 6.04
C VAL A 108 -11.81 -2.72 6.55
N ALA A 109 -11.83 -1.45 6.16
CA ALA A 109 -10.84 -0.48 6.62
C ALA A 109 -11.10 -0.10 8.09
N GLU A 110 -12.36 0.11 8.46
CA GLU A 110 -12.71 0.51 9.84
C GLU A 110 -12.46 -0.62 10.84
N THR A 111 -12.88 -1.86 10.54
CA THR A 111 -12.76 -2.96 11.50
C THR A 111 -11.31 -3.44 11.73
N VAL A 112 -10.48 -3.42 10.68
CA VAL A 112 -9.09 -3.91 10.74
C VAL A 112 -8.12 -2.84 11.26
N TYR A 113 -8.30 -1.57 10.90
CA TYR A 113 -7.34 -0.51 11.27
C TYR A 113 -7.74 0.29 12.51
N ARG A 114 -9.02 0.39 12.86
CA ARG A 114 -9.45 1.07 14.10
C ARG A 114 -8.91 0.39 15.36
N LYS A 115 -8.77 -0.95 15.34
CA LYS A 115 -8.23 -1.72 16.47
C LYS A 115 -6.73 -1.54 16.68
N GLN A 116 -5.95 -1.17 15.65
CA GLN A 116 -4.49 -1.14 15.75
C GLN A 116 -3.91 0.22 16.17
N ILE A 117 -4.63 1.35 16.06
CA ILE A 117 -3.94 2.65 15.97
C ILE A 117 -4.57 3.82 16.75
N ARG A 118 -5.77 3.68 17.35
CA ARG A 118 -6.25 4.71 18.29
C ARG A 118 -6.50 4.09 19.66
N PRO A 119 -5.99 4.65 20.78
CA PRO A 119 -6.57 4.35 22.07
C PRO A 119 -8.07 4.61 21.93
N VAL A 120 -8.90 3.72 22.47
CA VAL A 120 -10.36 3.91 22.61
C VAL A 120 -10.61 5.41 22.80
N MET A 121 -11.45 6.05 21.97
CA MET A 121 -11.65 7.51 22.00
C MET A 121 -12.13 7.93 23.40
N GLN A 122 -11.18 8.21 24.30
CA GLN A 122 -11.47 8.62 25.67
C GLN A 122 -12.12 10.00 25.66
N GLU A 123 -11.89 10.80 24.63
CA GLU A 123 -12.52 12.11 24.43
C GLU A 123 -14.04 12.02 24.33
N GLY A 124 -14.60 10.97 23.69
CA GLY A 124 -16.05 10.79 23.63
C GLY A 124 -16.65 10.45 24.99
N ALA A 125 -15.98 9.58 25.75
CA ALA A 125 -16.37 9.25 27.12
C ALA A 125 -16.25 10.46 28.05
N ARG A 126 -15.11 11.17 28.02
CA ARG A 126 -14.88 12.39 28.81
C ARG A 126 -15.83 13.53 28.47
N ALA A 127 -16.20 13.68 27.20
CA ALA A 127 -17.21 14.66 26.80
C ALA A 127 -18.60 14.27 27.34
N MET A 128 -18.96 12.99 27.31
CA MET A 128 -20.19 12.49 27.92
C MET A 128 -20.20 12.72 29.43
N ASP A 129 -19.09 12.45 30.13
CA ASP A 129 -18.97 12.69 31.58
C ASP A 129 -19.04 14.20 31.93
N ALA A 130 -18.57 15.07 31.04
CA ALA A 130 -18.66 16.52 31.21
C ALA A 130 -20.07 17.07 30.91
N ILE A 131 -20.79 16.48 29.95
CA ILE A 131 -22.18 16.84 29.62
C ILE A 131 -23.14 16.27 30.68
N PHE A 132 -22.83 15.09 31.21
CA PHE A 132 -23.62 14.39 32.22
C PHE A 132 -22.73 14.01 33.41
N PRO A 133 -22.42 14.96 34.32
CA PRO A 133 -21.65 14.66 35.52
C PRO A 133 -22.42 13.63 36.35
N THR A 134 -21.81 12.48 36.62
CA THR A 134 -22.37 11.54 37.60
C THR A 134 -22.26 12.17 38.99
N GLU A 135 -23.38 12.32 39.68
CA GLU A 135 -23.37 12.78 41.06
C GLU A 135 -22.57 11.79 41.94
N PRO A 136 -21.81 12.28 42.93
CA PRO A 136 -21.11 11.40 43.84
C PRO A 136 -22.13 10.56 44.60
N GLU A 137 -21.97 9.24 44.53
CA GLU A 137 -22.71 8.30 45.38
C GLU A 137 -22.46 8.70 46.85
N GLY A 138 -23.53 9.08 47.54
CA GLY A 138 -23.51 9.43 48.97
C GLY A 138 -23.29 8.24 49.88
#